data_AF-A0A7D5VCX5-F1
#
_entry.id   AF-A0A7D5VCX5-F1
#
_cell.length_a   1.000
_cell.length_b   1.000
_cell.length_c   1.000
_cell.angle_alpha   90.00
_cell.angle_beta   90.00
_cell.angle_gamma   90.00
#
_symmetry.space_group_name_H-M   'P 1'
#
loop_
_entity.id
_entity.type
_entity.pdbx_description
1 polymer ?
#
loop_
_entity_poly.entity_id
_entity_poly.type
_entity_poly.pdbx_seq_one_letter_code
_entity_poly.pdbx_strand_id
1 'polypeptide(L)' 'MWYLLNLLWGNEMSDNTKPVCPDCGKELEVLAACGAKSYFCNHCNELKSSSRVRSANPSLFPEHKD' A
#
# COMPACT_ATOMS: atom_id res chain seq x y z
N MET A 1 -0.55 4.36 -35.49
CA MET A 1 0.75 4.38 -34.79
C MET A 1 0.61 4.96 -33.38
N TRP A 2 -0.42 4.53 -32.62
CA TRP A 2 -0.73 4.96 -31.24
C TRP A 2 -0.43 3.88 -30.19
N TYR A 3 0.04 2.70 -30.63
CA TYR A 3 0.31 1.55 -29.76
C TYR A 3 1.66 1.64 -29.02
N LEU A 4 2.53 2.58 -29.35
CA LEU A 4 3.87 2.71 -28.73
C LEU A 4 3.90 3.65 -27.51
N LEU A 5 2.87 4.47 -27.27
CA LEU A 5 2.89 5.46 -26.17
C LEU A 5 2.47 4.86 -24.80
N ASN A 6 1.78 3.72 -24.79
CA ASN A 6 1.38 3.02 -23.56
C ASN A 6 2.50 2.18 -22.92
N LEU A 7 3.67 2.06 -23.57
CA LEU A 7 4.78 1.22 -23.10
C LEU A 7 5.77 1.96 -22.17
N LEU A 8 5.57 3.26 -21.90
CA LEU A 8 6.48 4.06 -21.07
C LEU A 8 5.88 4.62 -19.77
N TRP A 9 4.57 4.49 -19.51
CA TRP A 9 3.91 5.10 -18.33
C TRP A 9 3.46 4.10 -17.25
N GLY A 10 4.09 2.93 -17.17
CA GLY A 10 3.71 1.88 -16.20
C GLY A 10 4.78 1.54 -15.16
N ASN A 11 5.94 2.19 -15.17
CA ASN A 11 7.05 1.80 -14.30
C ASN A 11 6.98 2.53 -12.96
N GLU A 12 6.51 1.76 -11.97
CA GLU A 12 7.18 1.66 -10.67
C GLU A 12 7.17 2.92 -9.78
N MET A 13 6.04 3.16 -9.12
CA MET A 13 5.99 4.03 -7.94
C MET A 13 6.20 3.18 -6.68
N SER A 14 7.47 2.81 -6.43
CA SER A 14 7.88 2.12 -5.20
C SER A 14 8.12 3.15 -4.10
N ASP A 15 7.07 3.54 -3.40
CA ASP A 15 7.18 4.32 -2.17
C ASP A 15 7.81 3.42 -1.09
N ASN A 16 9.04 3.75 -0.68
CA ASN A 16 9.80 2.98 0.31
C ASN A 16 9.31 3.19 1.75
N THR A 17 8.16 3.86 1.93
CA THR A 17 7.60 4.17 3.24
C THR A 17 6.60 3.09 3.66
N LYS A 18 6.93 2.34 4.72
CA LYS A 18 6.08 1.27 5.25
C LYS A 18 4.95 1.87 6.11
N PRO A 19 3.70 1.38 5.98
CA PRO A 19 2.61 1.80 6.86
C PRO A 19 2.80 1.27 8.27
N VAL A 20 2.25 1.97 9.26
CA VAL A 20 2.26 1.54 10.67
C VAL A 20 0.93 0.90 11.07
N CYS A 21 1.01 0.02 12.07
CA CYS A 21 -0.10 -0.68 12.68
C CYS A 21 -0.99 0.30 13.46
N PRO A 22 -2.31 0.35 13.20
CA PRO A 22 -3.22 1.25 13.93
C PRO A 22 -3.40 0.87 15.41
N ASP A 23 -3.02 -0.36 15.80
CA ASP A 23 -3.23 -0.87 17.17
C ASP A 23 -1.97 -0.75 18.04
N CYS A 24 -0.78 -0.99 17.48
CA CYS A 24 0.48 -0.99 18.24
C CYS A 24 1.52 0.03 17.75
N GLY A 25 1.24 0.75 16.66
CA GLY A 25 2.13 1.77 16.10
C GLY A 25 3.41 1.26 15.43
N LYS A 26 3.61 -0.07 15.37
CA LYS A 26 4.80 -0.67 14.75
C LYS A 26 4.62 -0.88 13.25
N GLU A 27 5.73 -0.98 12.52
CA GLU A 27 5.72 -1.15 11.06
C GLU A 27 4.97 -2.42 10.63
N LEU A 28 4.21 -2.28 9.55
CA LEU A 28 3.48 -3.38 8.91
C LEU A 28 4.29 -3.93 7.74
N GLU A 29 4.20 -5.24 7.58
CA GLU A 29 4.65 -5.92 6.39
C GLU A 29 3.56 -5.83 5.31
N VAL A 30 3.95 -5.32 4.13
CA VAL A 30 3.06 -5.20 2.98
C VAL A 30 3.23 -6.44 2.12
N LEU A 31 2.18 -7.26 2.06
CA LEU A 31 2.14 -8.46 1.24
C LEU A 31 1.37 -8.15 -0.04
N ALA A 32 2.05 -8.15 -1.19
CA ALA A 32 1.43 -7.94 -2.49
C ALA A 32 1.18 -9.29 -3.17
N ALA A 33 -0.07 -9.60 -3.49
CA ALA A 33 -0.45 -10.83 -4.18
C ALA A 33 -1.67 -10.59 -5.09
N CYS A 34 -1.64 -11.14 -6.31
CA CYS A 34 -2.76 -11.12 -7.28
C CYS A 34 -3.39 -9.73 -7.49
N GLY A 35 -2.57 -8.66 -7.51
CA GLY A 35 -3.04 -7.28 -7.71
C GLY A 35 -3.62 -6.60 -6.46
N ALA A 36 -3.62 -7.25 -5.30
CA ALA A 36 -4.03 -6.68 -4.03
C ALA A 36 -2.84 -6.54 -3.06
N LYS A 37 -2.96 -5.61 -2.11
CA LYS A 37 -2.02 -5.44 -0.99
C LYS A 37 -2.73 -5.80 0.32
N SER A 38 -2.11 -6.67 1.10
CA SER A 38 -2.51 -7.04 2.45
C SER A 38 -1.46 -6.52 3.44
N TYR A 39 -1.87 -6.25 4.68
CA TYR A 39 -0.98 -5.71 5.72
C TYR A 39 -0.91 -6.66 6.90
N PHE A 40 0.28 -7.14 7.23
CA PHE A 40 0.51 -8.04 8.35
C PHE A 40 1.33 -7.34 9.44
N CYS A 41 0.89 -7.44 10.68
CA CYS A 41 1.63 -6.93 11.83
C CYS A 41 2.42 -8.07 12.47
N ASN A 42 3.74 -8.07 12.34
CA ASN A 42 4.61 -9.08 12.95
C ASN A 42 4.63 -9.01 14.50
N HIS A 43 4.17 -7.91 15.09
CA HIS A 43 4.12 -7.76 16.55
C HIS A 43 2.79 -8.18 17.16
N CYS A 44 1.68 -7.92 16.48
CA CYS A 44 0.36 -8.44 16.87
C CYS A 44 0.13 -9.86 16.33
N ASN A 45 0.98 -10.31 15.40
CA ASN A 45 0.89 -11.57 14.68
C ASN A 45 -0.47 -11.77 13.98
N GLU A 46 -0.99 -10.71 13.34
CA GLU A 46 -2.30 -10.72 12.70
C GLU A 46 -2.37 -9.80 11.47
N LEU A 47 -3.33 -10.10 10.58
CA LEU A 47 -3.65 -9.26 9.43
C LEU A 47 -4.45 -8.03 9.85
N LYS A 48 -4.09 -6.87 9.30
CA LYS A 48 -4.80 -5.60 9.53
C LYS A 48 -5.66 -5.25 8.32
N SER A 49 -6.88 -4.79 8.61
CA SER A 49 -7.80 -4.29 7.60
C SER A 49 -7.16 -3.15 6.81
N SER A 50 -7.22 -3.23 5.47
CA SER A 50 -6.66 -2.23 4.57
C SER A 50 -7.25 -0.84 4.80
N SER A 51 -8.56 -0.74 5.02
CA SER A 51 -9.23 0.53 5.31
C SER A 51 -8.69 1.18 6.59
N ARG A 52 -8.55 0.41 7.67
CA ARG A 52 -8.00 0.90 8.95
C ARG A 52 -6.55 1.37 8.79
N VAL A 53 -5.74 0.62 8.04
CA VAL A 53 -4.35 1.01 7.75
C VAL A 53 -4.32 2.31 6.95
N ARG A 54 -5.19 2.47 5.94
CA ARG A 54 -5.28 3.72 5.16
C ARG A 54 -5.68 4.92 6.02
N SER A 55 -6.71 4.78 6.84
CA SER A 55 -7.16 5.85 7.75
C SER A 55 -6.07 6.27 8.75
N ALA A 56 -5.26 5.32 9.22
CA ALA A 56 -4.16 5.60 10.16
C ALA A 56 -2.89 6.13 9.49
N ASN A 57 -2.75 5.98 8.16
CA ASN A 57 -1.55 6.37 7.40
C ASN A 57 -1.93 7.27 6.20
N PRO A 58 -2.59 8.42 6.42
CA PRO A 58 -3.19 9.21 5.34
C PRO A 58 -2.18 9.72 4.29
N SER A 59 -0.92 9.95 4.68
CA SER A 59 0.15 10.38 3.76
C SER A 59 0.58 9.31 2.76
N LEU A 60 0.37 8.03 3.06
CA LEU A 60 0.74 6.90 2.21
C LEU A 60 -0.36 6.49 1.22
N PHE A 61 -1.56 7.01 1.42
CA PHE A 61 -2.73 6.65 0.61
C PHE A 61 -3.49 7.92 0.21
N PRO A 62 -2.87 8.81 -0.59
CA PRO A 62 -3.59 9.96 -1.13
C PRO A 62 -4.74 9.46 -2.01
N GLU A 63 -5.94 9.91 -1.69
CA GLU A 63 -7.13 9.62 -2.48
C GLU A 63 -7.03 10.39 -3.80
N HIS A 64 -6.82 9.69 -4.90
CA HIS A 64 -6.90 10.31 -6.22
C HIS A 64 -8.38 10.49 -6.54
N LYS A 65 -8.87 11.73 -6.47
CA LYS A 65 -10.19 12.07 -7.00
C LYS A 65 -10.07 12.15 -8.52
N ASP A 66 -10.67 11.16 -9.19
CA ASP A 66 -10.90 11.16 -10.64
C ASP A 66 -11.90 12.24 -11.07
#